data_AF-A0A2K5VA65-F1
#
_entry.id   AF-A0A2K5VA65-F1
#
_cell.length_a   1.000
_cell.length_b   1.000
_cell.length_c   1.000
_cell.angle_alpha   90.00
_cell.angle_beta   90.00
_cell.angle_gamma   90.00
#
_symmetry.space_group_name_H-M   'P 1'
#
loop_
_entity.id
_entity.type
_entity.pdbx_description
1 polymer ?
#
loop_
_entity_poly.entity_id
_entity_poly.type
_entity_poly.pdbx_seq_one_letter_code
_entity_poly.pdbx_strand_id
1 'polypeptide(L)'
;MWLMISVILISQISSVGGEVFAEKCGPPPPIDNGDITSFPLSVYAPGSSVEYQCQSLYKLEGDNQITCRNGQWSERPKCLDPCVISQEMMEKYNIKLKWTNQRKLYSRTGDIVEFDCKYGYRPTKSHSFRAVCQDGKLIYPSCEEK
;
A
#
# COMPACT_ATOMS: atom_id res chain seq x y z
N MET A 1 1.50 66.57 -48.89
CA MET A 1 1.63 65.30 -49.63
C MET A 1 2.47 64.35 -48.79
N TRP A 2 1.78 63.45 -48.04
CA TRP A 2 2.18 62.12 -47.54
C TRP A 2 3.52 61.96 -46.78
N LEU A 3 3.68 61.26 -45.65
CA LEU A 3 2.86 60.63 -44.61
C LEU A 3 3.86 60.29 -43.47
N MET A 4 3.43 60.41 -42.21
CA MET A 4 4.13 59.86 -41.04
C MET A 4 4.11 58.34 -41.10
N ILE A 5 5.25 57.64 -41.14
CA ILE A 5 5.31 56.22 -40.78
C ILE A 5 6.61 55.92 -40.04
N SER A 6 6.49 55.79 -38.72
CA SER A 6 7.49 55.24 -37.82
C SER A 6 7.72 53.76 -38.17
N VAL A 7 8.93 53.39 -38.57
CA VAL A 7 9.29 51.96 -38.70
C VAL A 7 9.64 51.46 -37.30
N ILE A 8 8.64 50.95 -36.60
CA ILE A 8 8.84 50.18 -35.36
C ILE A 8 9.59 48.91 -35.79
N LEU A 9 10.86 48.77 -35.35
CA LEU A 9 11.54 47.47 -35.36
C LEU A 9 10.77 46.55 -34.42
N ILE A 10 9.79 45.83 -34.96
CA ILE A 10 9.17 44.71 -34.26
C ILE A 10 10.27 43.65 -34.20
N SER A 11 10.90 43.53 -33.02
CA SER A 11 11.70 42.37 -32.66
C SER A 11 10.88 41.13 -33.03
N GLN A 12 11.38 40.32 -33.96
CA GLN A 12 10.83 38.99 -34.20
C GLN A 12 11.10 38.19 -32.92
N ILE A 13 10.20 38.27 -31.95
CA ILE A 13 10.11 37.29 -30.88
C ILE A 13 9.52 36.07 -31.59
N SER A 14 10.38 35.18 -32.06
CA SER A 14 9.99 33.79 -32.28
C SER A 14 9.58 33.26 -30.91
N SER A 15 8.29 33.41 -30.59
CA SER A 15 7.68 32.66 -29.51
C SER A 15 7.80 31.20 -29.92
N VAL A 16 8.90 30.55 -29.55
CA VAL A 16 8.92 29.12 -29.34
C VAL A 16 7.98 28.93 -28.17
N GLY A 17 6.68 28.86 -28.47
CA GLY A 17 5.72 28.24 -27.60
C GLY A 17 6.23 26.82 -27.47
N GLY A 18 6.99 26.56 -26.40
CA GLY A 18 7.36 25.22 -26.03
C GLY A 18 6.05 24.50 -25.79
N GLU A 19 5.61 23.70 -26.77
CA GLU A 19 4.78 22.57 -26.46
C GLU A 19 5.58 21.78 -25.43
N VAL A 20 5.15 21.86 -24.17
CA VAL A 20 5.58 20.89 -23.17
C VAL A 20 5.02 19.58 -23.70
N PHE A 21 5.82 18.84 -24.45
CA PHE A 21 5.50 17.47 -24.83
C PHE A 21 5.43 16.72 -23.51
N ALA A 22 4.23 16.67 -22.94
CA ALA A 22 4.02 15.95 -21.71
C ALA A 22 4.35 14.48 -22.03
N GLU A 23 5.42 13.99 -21.41
CA GLU A 23 5.97 12.69 -21.74
C GLU A 23 5.00 11.60 -21.31
N LYS A 24 4.78 10.63 -22.22
CA LYS A 24 3.91 9.48 -22.01
C LYS A 24 4.60 8.46 -21.11
N CYS A 25 3.82 7.71 -20.34
CA CYS A 25 4.35 6.62 -19.53
C CYS A 25 4.25 5.28 -20.27
N GLY A 26 5.14 4.35 -19.93
CA GLY A 26 4.97 2.94 -20.27
C GLY A 26 3.97 2.24 -19.35
N PRO A 27 3.91 0.89 -19.39
CA PRO A 27 3.09 0.12 -18.46
C PRO A 27 3.39 0.47 -17.00
N PRO A 28 2.39 0.49 -16.12
CA PRO A 28 2.58 0.77 -14.71
C PRO A 28 3.43 -0.32 -14.04
N PRO A 29 4.27 0.04 -13.04
CA PRO A 29 5.20 -0.91 -12.42
C PRO A 29 4.47 -1.98 -11.60
N PRO A 30 4.89 -3.25 -11.58
CA PRO A 30 4.25 -4.26 -10.73
C PRO A 30 4.44 -3.96 -9.23
N ILE A 31 3.55 -4.51 -8.40
CA ILE A 31 3.68 -4.52 -6.93
C ILE A 31 3.63 -5.95 -6.41
N ASP A 32 4.25 -6.20 -5.25
CA ASP A 32 4.17 -7.50 -4.60
C ASP A 32 2.75 -7.73 -4.08
N ASN A 33 2.21 -8.94 -4.28
CA ASN A 33 0.90 -9.35 -3.78
C ASN A 33 -0.25 -8.42 -4.19
N GLY A 34 -0.17 -7.81 -5.37
CA GLY A 34 -1.22 -6.98 -5.93
C GLY A 34 -1.04 -6.75 -7.43
N ASP A 35 -2.06 -6.19 -8.06
CA ASP A 35 -2.05 -5.87 -9.49
C ASP A 35 -2.95 -4.65 -9.76
N ILE A 36 -2.86 -4.10 -10.97
CA ILE A 36 -3.81 -3.09 -11.44
C ILE A 36 -5.20 -3.71 -11.70
N THR A 37 -6.25 -2.93 -11.50
CA THR A 37 -7.64 -3.39 -11.69
C THR A 37 -8.09 -3.40 -13.17
N SER A 38 -7.32 -2.75 -14.04
CA SER A 38 -7.57 -2.63 -15.48
C SER A 38 -6.59 -3.45 -16.31
N PHE A 39 -6.92 -3.72 -17.57
CA PHE A 39 -5.93 -4.31 -18.49
C PHE A 39 -4.80 -3.33 -18.82
N PRO A 40 -3.52 -3.77 -18.76
CA PRO A 40 -2.39 -2.90 -19.04
C PRO A 40 -2.33 -2.51 -20.53
N LEU A 41 -2.00 -1.24 -20.78
CA LEU A 41 -1.69 -0.71 -22.10
C LEU A 41 -0.16 -0.63 -22.28
N SER A 42 0.31 -0.64 -23.52
CA SER A 42 1.74 -0.44 -23.82
C SER A 42 2.18 1.02 -23.61
N VAL A 43 1.25 1.99 -23.70
CA VAL A 43 1.53 3.42 -23.58
C VAL A 43 0.35 4.13 -22.90
N TYR A 44 0.65 5.04 -21.97
CA TYR A 44 -0.32 5.87 -21.25
C TYR A 44 -0.07 7.35 -21.51
N ALA A 45 -1.14 8.12 -21.70
CA ALA A 45 -1.05 9.56 -21.90
C ALA A 45 -0.68 10.28 -20.57
N PRO A 46 -0.08 11.47 -20.64
CA PRO A 46 0.10 12.30 -19.46
C PRO A 46 -1.24 12.57 -18.76
N GLY A 47 -1.26 12.46 -17.44
CA GLY A 47 -2.48 12.57 -16.63
C GLY A 47 -3.35 11.31 -16.61
N SER A 48 -3.00 10.24 -17.35
CA SER A 48 -3.65 8.94 -17.16
C SER A 48 -3.39 8.41 -15.75
N SER A 49 -4.38 7.72 -15.19
CA SER A 49 -4.28 7.07 -13.88
C SER A 49 -4.71 5.61 -13.94
N VAL A 50 -4.13 4.79 -13.08
CA VAL A 50 -4.50 3.39 -12.87
C VAL A 50 -4.64 3.10 -11.38
N GLU A 51 -5.51 2.16 -11.03
CA GLU A 51 -5.75 1.75 -9.65
C GLU A 51 -5.16 0.37 -9.40
N TYR A 52 -4.50 0.21 -8.26
CA TYR A 52 -4.02 -1.06 -7.75
C TYR A 52 -5.00 -1.66 -6.74
N GLN A 53 -4.97 -2.98 -6.69
CA GLN A 53 -5.64 -3.79 -5.68
C GLN A 53 -4.68 -4.85 -5.17
N CYS A 54 -4.63 -5.00 -3.84
CA CYS A 54 -3.92 -6.09 -3.20
C CYS A 54 -4.72 -7.39 -3.28
N GLN A 55 -4.00 -8.51 -3.29
CA GLN A 55 -4.58 -9.84 -3.14
C GLN A 55 -5.40 -9.94 -1.83
N SER A 56 -6.25 -10.96 -1.76
CA SER A 56 -7.08 -11.20 -0.57
C SER A 56 -6.25 -11.24 0.71
N LEU A 57 -6.76 -10.60 1.78
CA LEU A 57 -6.15 -10.46 3.11
C LEU A 57 -4.96 -9.50 3.24
N TYR A 58 -4.29 -9.15 2.14
CA TYR A 58 -3.27 -8.10 2.15
C TYR A 58 -3.94 -6.73 2.29
N LYS A 59 -3.25 -5.81 2.97
CA LYS A 59 -3.75 -4.45 3.18
C LYS A 59 -2.98 -3.46 2.32
N LEU A 60 -3.69 -2.67 1.52
CA LEU A 60 -3.09 -1.60 0.74
C LEU A 60 -2.62 -0.47 1.68
N GLU A 61 -1.36 -0.07 1.53
CA GLU A 61 -0.73 1.07 2.18
C GLU A 61 -0.27 2.08 1.11
N GLY A 62 -0.63 3.35 1.29
CA GLY A 62 -0.42 4.42 0.31
C GLY A 62 -1.66 4.70 -0.54
N ASP A 63 -1.50 5.53 -1.56
CA ASP A 63 -2.57 5.83 -2.52
C ASP A 63 -2.80 4.65 -3.45
N ASN A 64 -4.06 4.20 -3.57
CA ASN A 64 -4.41 3.08 -4.45
C ASN A 64 -4.32 3.46 -5.94
N GLN A 65 -4.26 4.75 -6.26
CA GLN A 65 -4.21 5.25 -7.64
C GLN A 65 -2.87 5.92 -7.92
N ILE A 66 -2.23 5.55 -9.02
CA ILE A 66 -1.03 6.24 -9.53
C ILE A 66 -1.37 7.04 -10.78
N THR A 67 -0.66 8.16 -10.99
CA THR A 67 -0.86 9.06 -12.13
C THR A 67 0.42 9.19 -12.94
N CYS A 68 0.30 9.17 -14.28
CA CYS A 68 1.41 9.45 -15.19
C CYS A 68 1.68 10.96 -15.28
N ARG A 69 2.88 11.40 -14.90
CA ARG A 69 3.33 12.79 -14.96
C ARG A 69 4.75 12.84 -15.50
N ASN A 70 4.96 13.59 -16.59
CA ASN A 70 6.28 13.78 -17.20
C ASN A 70 7.01 12.44 -17.45
N GLY A 71 6.33 11.48 -18.08
CA GLY A 71 6.92 10.19 -18.43
C GLY A 71 7.11 9.23 -17.26
N GLN A 72 6.75 9.63 -16.04
CA GLN A 72 6.93 8.84 -14.83
C GLN A 72 5.59 8.63 -14.10
N TRP A 73 5.41 7.43 -13.57
CA TRP A 73 4.32 7.13 -12.67
C TRP A 73 4.60 7.71 -11.28
N SER A 74 3.57 8.21 -10.61
CA SER A 74 3.65 8.57 -9.19
C SER A 74 3.96 7.35 -8.31
N GLU A 75 4.26 7.60 -7.02
CA GLU A 75 4.59 6.55 -6.07
C GLU A 75 3.51 5.48 -6.02
N ARG A 76 3.94 4.21 -6.13
CA ARG A 76 3.07 3.03 -6.10
C ARG A 76 2.73 2.63 -4.65
N PRO A 77 1.54 2.07 -4.40
CA PRO A 77 1.20 1.55 -3.09
C PRO A 77 2.01 0.27 -2.76
N LYS A 78 1.91 -0.15 -1.50
CA LYS A 78 2.40 -1.44 -1.00
C LYS A 78 1.25 -2.30 -0.51
N CYS A 79 1.41 -3.62 -0.59
CA CYS A 79 0.48 -4.57 -0.01
C CYS A 79 1.12 -5.19 1.24
N LEU A 80 0.65 -4.77 2.41
CA LEU A 80 1.15 -5.24 3.70
C LEU A 80 0.70 -6.67 3.98
N ASP A 81 1.63 -7.47 4.48
CA ASP A 81 1.43 -8.90 4.70
C ASP A 81 0.36 -9.16 5.78
N PRO A 82 -0.55 -10.14 5.59
CA PRO A 82 -1.37 -10.64 6.67
C PRO A 82 -0.54 -11.51 7.62
N CYS A 83 -0.98 -11.65 8.86
CA CYS A 83 -0.33 -12.51 9.84
C CYS A 83 -0.96 -13.89 9.85
N VAL A 84 -0.11 -14.92 9.90
CA VAL A 84 -0.53 -16.30 10.18
C VAL A 84 -0.58 -16.50 11.70
N ILE A 85 -1.72 -16.91 12.22
CA ILE A 85 -1.87 -17.26 13.64
C ILE A 85 -1.37 -18.71 13.82
N SER A 86 -0.08 -18.85 14.06
CA SER A 86 0.61 -20.13 14.27
C SER A 86 0.13 -20.87 15.52
N GLN A 87 -0.33 -22.10 15.32
CA GLN A 87 -0.67 -23.03 16.41
C GLN A 87 0.55 -23.43 17.22
N GLU A 88 1.70 -23.63 16.57
CA GLU A 88 2.97 -23.96 17.24
C GLU A 88 3.36 -22.88 18.25
N MET A 89 3.23 -21.60 17.87
CA MET A 89 3.53 -20.48 18.77
C MET A 89 2.53 -20.43 19.94
N MET A 90 1.25 -20.73 19.70
CA MET A 90 0.27 -20.82 20.78
C MET A 90 0.56 -21.95 21.77
N GLU A 91 1.00 -23.11 21.28
CA GLU A 91 1.46 -24.22 22.12
C GLU A 91 2.69 -23.82 22.95
N LYS A 92 3.73 -23.29 22.29
CA LYS A 92 4.98 -22.87 22.92
C LYS A 92 4.79 -21.84 24.05
N TYR A 93 3.85 -20.92 23.90
CA TYR A 93 3.61 -19.84 24.86
C TYR A 93 2.46 -20.10 25.83
N ASN A 94 1.89 -21.31 25.83
CA ASN A 94 0.80 -21.73 26.72
C ASN A 94 -0.47 -20.85 26.65
N ILE A 95 -0.81 -20.41 25.43
CA ILE A 95 -1.94 -19.53 25.14
C ILE A 95 -2.95 -20.21 24.21
N LYS A 96 -4.17 -19.68 24.17
CA LYS A 96 -5.24 -20.07 23.26
C LYS A 96 -5.96 -18.82 22.76
N LEU A 97 -6.64 -18.93 21.61
CA LEU A 97 -7.56 -17.87 21.18
C LEU A 97 -8.69 -17.71 22.22
N LYS A 98 -9.01 -16.48 22.57
CA LYS A 98 -10.09 -16.16 23.51
C LYS A 98 -11.47 -16.54 22.97
N TRP A 99 -11.67 -16.39 21.66
CA TRP A 99 -12.92 -16.71 20.98
C TRP A 99 -12.72 -17.91 20.05
N THR A 100 -13.47 -18.99 20.25
CA THR A 100 -13.32 -20.28 19.55
C THR A 100 -14.23 -20.47 18.34
N ASN A 101 -15.12 -19.52 18.03
CA ASN A 101 -16.19 -19.75 17.05
C ASN A 101 -15.75 -19.75 15.58
N GLN A 102 -14.52 -19.36 15.26
CA GLN A 102 -13.92 -19.61 13.96
C GLN A 102 -12.43 -19.91 14.14
N ARG A 103 -11.91 -20.89 13.41
CA ARG A 103 -10.46 -21.07 13.20
C ARG A 103 -9.93 -19.86 12.42
N LYS A 104 -9.80 -18.69 13.06
CA LYS A 104 -9.15 -17.51 12.49
C LYS A 104 -7.66 -17.86 12.36
N LEU A 105 -7.28 -18.41 11.21
CA LEU A 105 -5.91 -18.79 10.90
C LEU A 105 -5.08 -17.61 10.37
N TYR A 106 -5.75 -16.61 9.79
CA TYR A 106 -5.14 -15.42 9.23
C TYR A 106 -5.77 -14.16 9.81
N SER A 107 -4.97 -13.11 9.95
CA SER A 107 -5.39 -11.80 10.44
C SER A 107 -4.85 -10.73 9.50
N ARG A 108 -5.68 -9.78 9.06
CA ARG A 108 -5.21 -8.68 8.20
C ARG A 108 -4.34 -7.72 9.01
N THR A 109 -3.45 -6.99 8.36
CA THR A 109 -2.70 -5.92 9.05
C THR A 109 -3.64 -4.88 9.65
N GLY A 110 -3.46 -4.57 10.93
CA GLY A 110 -4.31 -3.72 11.76
C GLY A 110 -5.40 -4.46 12.53
N ASP A 111 -5.69 -5.72 12.22
CA ASP A 111 -6.62 -6.53 13.01
C ASP A 111 -6.03 -6.84 14.40
N ILE A 112 -6.93 -6.97 15.37
CA ILE A 112 -6.61 -7.42 16.73
C ILE A 112 -6.94 -8.90 16.88
N VAL A 113 -6.02 -9.65 17.48
CA VAL A 113 -6.17 -11.05 17.89
C VAL A 113 -6.12 -11.11 19.41
N GLU A 114 -7.17 -11.65 20.03
CA GLU A 114 -7.26 -11.80 21.48
C GLU A 114 -6.95 -13.22 21.92
N PHE A 115 -6.07 -13.34 22.91
CA PHE A 115 -5.65 -14.60 23.51
C PHE A 115 -6.07 -14.69 24.98
N ASP A 116 -6.08 -15.91 25.50
CA ASP A 116 -6.17 -16.24 26.92
C ASP A 116 -5.08 -17.27 27.27
N CYS A 117 -4.71 -17.39 28.54
CA CYS A 117 -3.87 -18.49 29.00
C CYS A 117 -4.61 -19.83 28.94
N LYS A 118 -3.86 -20.90 28.68
CA LYS A 118 -4.34 -22.27 28.89
C LYS A 118 -4.61 -22.55 30.37
N TYR A 119 -5.37 -23.61 30.62
CA TYR A 119 -5.63 -24.07 31.98
C TYR A 119 -4.31 -24.44 32.68
N GLY A 120 -4.16 -24.05 33.96
CA GLY A 120 -2.93 -24.26 34.73
C GLY A 120 -1.88 -23.15 34.61
N TYR A 121 -2.08 -22.17 33.71
CA TYR A 121 -1.13 -21.08 33.47
C TYR A 121 -1.70 -19.70 33.85
N ARG A 122 -0.83 -18.71 33.99
CA ARG A 122 -1.15 -17.30 34.27
C ARG A 122 -0.38 -16.32 33.38
N PRO A 123 -0.92 -15.12 33.12
CA PRO A 123 -0.25 -14.09 32.32
C PRO A 123 1.13 -13.71 32.85
N THR A 124 2.12 -13.61 31.96
CA THR A 124 3.34 -12.86 32.27
C THR A 124 3.07 -11.36 32.19
N LYS A 125 3.83 -10.53 32.91
CA LYS A 125 3.65 -9.06 32.93
C LYS A 125 4.15 -8.35 31.66
N SER A 126 4.72 -9.08 30.71
CA SER A 126 5.49 -8.52 29.58
C SER A 126 4.62 -8.02 28.43
N HIS A 127 3.47 -8.66 28.19
CA HIS A 127 2.69 -8.43 26.96
C HIS A 127 1.19 -8.34 27.17
N SER A 128 0.54 -7.52 26.34
CA SER A 128 -0.91 -7.47 26.21
C SER A 128 -1.43 -8.76 25.58
N PHE A 129 -2.56 -9.26 26.07
CA PHE A 129 -3.27 -10.40 25.47
C PHE A 129 -4.10 -10.01 24.24
N ARG A 130 -4.00 -8.75 23.81
CA ARG A 130 -4.53 -8.23 22.54
C ARG A 130 -3.33 -7.92 21.64
N ALA A 131 -3.05 -8.80 20.69
CA ALA A 131 -1.97 -8.66 19.73
C ALA A 131 -2.49 -8.01 18.44
N VAL A 132 -1.73 -7.09 17.85
CA VAL A 132 -2.05 -6.46 16.57
C VAL A 132 -1.20 -7.12 15.49
N CYS A 133 -1.83 -7.52 14.39
CA CYS A 133 -1.08 -7.93 13.21
C CYS A 133 -0.51 -6.70 12.51
N GLN A 134 0.81 -6.64 12.31
CA GLN A 134 1.45 -5.56 11.59
C GLN A 134 2.44 -6.11 10.57
N ASP A 135 2.05 -6.09 9.29
CA ASP A 135 2.89 -6.46 8.15
C ASP A 135 3.57 -7.82 8.35
N GLY A 136 2.74 -8.86 8.45
CA GLY A 136 3.17 -10.25 8.66
C GLY A 136 3.67 -10.56 10.08
N LYS A 137 3.84 -9.56 10.95
CA LYS A 137 4.36 -9.74 12.30
C LYS A 137 3.24 -9.68 13.33
N LEU A 138 3.09 -10.78 14.07
CA LEU A 138 2.20 -10.88 15.23
C LEU A 138 3.04 -11.23 16.47
N ILE A 139 3.05 -10.32 17.46
CA ILE A 139 3.76 -10.55 18.72
C ILE A 139 2.84 -11.30 19.67
N TYR A 140 3.21 -12.53 20.02
CA TYR A 140 2.43 -13.38 20.91
C TYR A 140 2.66 -13.03 22.40
N PRO A 141 1.61 -13.02 23.23
CA PRO A 141 1.78 -13.01 24.68
C PRO A 141 2.30 -14.37 25.17
N SER A 142 2.72 -14.44 26.43
CA SER A 142 3.17 -15.69 27.06
C SER A 142 2.57 -15.88 28.44
N CYS A 143 2.36 -17.15 28.79
CA CYS A 143 1.90 -17.55 30.11
C CYS A 143 2.91 -18.49 30.79
N GLU A 144 3.01 -18.37 32.10
CA GLU A 144 3.83 -19.22 32.99
C GLU A 144 2.93 -20.09 33.87
N GLU A 145 3.47 -21.17 34.44
CA GLU A 145 2.74 -22.01 35.38
C GLU A 145 2.32 -21.20 36.62
N LYS A 146 1.17 -21.55 37.20
CA LYS A 146 0.54 -20.79 38.29
C LYS A 146 1.32 -20.80 39.60
#